data_AF-A0A6D2IU25-F1
#
_entry.id   AF-A0A6D2IU25-F1
#
_cell.length_a   1.000
_cell.length_b   1.000
_cell.length_c   1.000
_cell.angle_alpha   90.00
_cell.angle_beta   90.00
_cell.angle_gamma   90.00
#
_symmetry.space_group_name_H-M   'P 1'
#
loop_
_entity.id
_entity.type
_entity.pdbx_description
1 polymer ?
#
loop_
_entity_poly.entity_id
_entity_poly.type
_entity_poly.pdbx_seq_one_letter_code
_entity_poly.pdbx_strand_id
1 'polypeptide(L)'
;MNFLERFNCQVMGNKLWLARQRKIRINGFIIDASQMTLANWIFQHYPETATNVKLQNHELRTTYMHLLFGIIETLYHTPLRTLSEDELSKATKDVADLTQAGFKLEWLESKLAKISLEKKTSEDRVVELKEEVKKLVQTVSDLNRERKKEKAKLKKKPCWIEIKLKD
;
A
#
# COMPACT_ATOMS: atom_id res chain seq x y z
N MET A 1 -6.77 1.40 -18.03
CA MET A 1 -7.62 2.35 -17.30
C MET A 1 -7.57 2.00 -15.83
N ASN A 2 -7.00 2.90 -15.02
CA ASN A 2 -6.87 2.66 -13.58
C ASN A 2 -8.21 2.91 -12.89
N PHE A 3 -8.38 2.31 -11.70
CA PHE A 3 -9.55 2.46 -10.82
C PHE A 3 -10.06 3.92 -10.76
N LEU A 4 -9.15 4.90 -10.69
CA LEU A 4 -9.46 6.34 -10.64
C LEU A 4 -10.12 6.92 -11.90
N GLU A 5 -9.84 6.38 -13.09
CA GLU A 5 -10.37 6.92 -14.35
C GLU A 5 -11.81 6.48 -14.60
N ARG A 6 -12.15 5.23 -14.23
CA ARG A 6 -13.53 4.73 -14.32
C ARG A 6 -14.47 5.40 -13.31
N PHE A 7 -13.97 5.77 -12.12
CA PHE A 7 -14.74 6.46 -11.09
C PHE A 7 -15.14 7.89 -11.48
N ASN A 8 -14.30 8.61 -12.26
CA ASN A 8 -14.55 10.01 -12.59
C ASN A 8 -15.54 10.22 -13.76
N CYS A 9 -15.62 9.28 -14.70
CA CYS A 9 -16.42 9.47 -15.93
C CYS A 9 -17.94 9.33 -15.74
N GLN A 10 -18.43 8.61 -14.71
CA GLN A 10 -19.87 8.37 -14.51
C GLN A 10 -20.61 9.59 -13.88
N VAL A 11 -19.88 10.60 -13.37
CA VAL A 11 -20.41 11.55 -12.36
C VAL A 11 -20.84 12.91 -12.96
N MET A 12 -20.53 13.23 -14.22
CA MET A 12 -20.70 14.60 -14.74
C MET A 12 -22.16 15.10 -14.79
N GLY A 13 -23.16 14.21 -14.89
CA GLY A 13 -24.58 14.60 -14.89
C GLY A 13 -25.17 14.94 -13.50
N ASN A 14 -24.64 14.37 -12.42
CA ASN A 14 -25.18 14.53 -11.05
C ASN A 14 -24.50 15.64 -10.23
N LYS A 15 -23.38 16.21 -10.70
CA LYS A 15 -22.59 17.20 -9.95
C LYS A 15 -23.36 18.49 -9.62
N LEU A 16 -24.26 18.94 -10.50
CA LEU A 16 -24.92 20.25 -10.34
C LEU A 16 -26.01 20.28 -9.26
N TRP A 17 -26.72 19.16 -9.04
CA TRP A 17 -27.70 19.01 -7.94
C TRP A 17 -27.04 18.72 -6.59
N LEU A 18 -25.93 17.98 -6.58
CA LEU A 18 -25.19 17.60 -5.37
C LEU A 18 -24.43 18.77 -4.73
N ALA A 19 -24.04 19.79 -5.50
CA ALA A 19 -23.34 20.97 -4.98
C ALA A 19 -24.15 21.81 -3.97
N ARG A 20 -25.47 21.60 -3.87
CA ARG A 20 -26.36 22.32 -2.95
C ARG A 20 -26.67 21.59 -1.64
N GLN A 21 -26.40 20.29 -1.53
CA GLN A 21 -26.73 19.47 -0.35
C GLN A 21 -25.45 19.03 0.36
N ARG A 22 -25.31 19.35 1.65
CA ARG A 22 -24.15 18.90 2.45
C ARG A 22 -24.23 17.43 2.85
N LYS A 23 -25.46 16.95 3.12
CA LYS A 23 -25.73 15.59 3.59
C LYS A 23 -26.86 14.96 2.78
N ILE A 24 -26.76 13.67 2.52
CA ILE A 24 -27.72 12.88 1.75
C ILE A 24 -28.04 11.58 2.49
N ARG A 25 -29.21 11.00 2.23
CA ARG A 25 -29.62 9.73 2.84
C ARG A 25 -29.49 8.57 1.85
N ILE A 26 -28.66 7.58 2.16
CA ILE A 26 -28.46 6.37 1.34
C ILE A 26 -28.62 5.15 2.23
N ASN A 27 -29.51 4.21 1.87
CA ASN A 27 -29.73 2.96 2.61
C ASN A 27 -29.92 3.15 4.13
N GLY A 28 -30.60 4.22 4.52
CA GLY A 28 -30.86 4.57 5.93
C GLY A 28 -29.72 5.28 6.67
N PHE A 29 -28.59 5.53 6.01
CA PHE A 29 -27.44 6.28 6.54
C PHE A 29 -27.47 7.73 6.06
N ILE A 30 -27.02 8.65 6.92
CA ILE A 30 -26.80 10.05 6.56
C ILE A 30 -25.32 10.18 6.23
N ILE A 31 -25.00 10.58 5.00
CA ILE A 31 -23.64 10.59 4.46
C ILE A 31 -23.37 11.96 3.85
N ASP A 32 -22.13 12.45 3.94
CA ASP A 32 -21.74 13.68 3.27
C ASP A 32 -21.75 13.49 1.75
N ALA A 33 -22.17 14.51 1.00
CA ALA A 33 -22.31 14.41 -0.45
C ALA A 33 -20.98 14.06 -1.16
N SER A 34 -19.83 14.42 -0.56
CA SER A 34 -18.49 14.05 -1.05
C SER A 34 -18.23 12.53 -1.02
N GLN A 35 -18.85 11.80 -0.09
CA GLN A 35 -18.68 10.36 0.08
C GLN A 35 -19.78 9.53 -0.59
N MET A 36 -20.74 10.20 -1.25
CA MET A 36 -21.83 9.56 -2.00
C MET A 36 -21.33 8.50 -2.98
N THR A 37 -20.32 8.85 -3.77
CA THR A 37 -19.79 7.98 -4.82
C THR A 37 -19.24 6.69 -4.22
N LEU A 38 -18.52 6.81 -3.10
CA LEU A 38 -17.97 5.67 -2.38
C LEU A 38 -19.09 4.81 -1.77
N ALA A 39 -20.07 5.44 -1.13
CA ALA A 39 -21.23 4.75 -0.56
C ALA A 39 -21.99 3.93 -1.62
N ASN A 40 -22.30 4.56 -2.77
CA ASN A 40 -22.98 3.89 -3.87
C ASN A 40 -22.17 2.71 -4.40
N TRP A 41 -20.86 2.87 -4.54
CA TRP A 41 -19.98 1.79 -4.98
C TRP A 41 -20.02 0.59 -4.02
N ILE A 42 -19.93 0.85 -2.70
CA ILE A 42 -20.04 -0.22 -1.68
C ILE A 42 -21.35 -0.96 -1.85
N PHE A 43 -22.48 -0.25 -1.88
CA PHE A 43 -23.80 -0.91 -1.92
C PHE A 43 -24.13 -1.54 -3.27
N GLN A 44 -23.48 -1.09 -4.35
CA GLN A 44 -23.62 -1.73 -5.66
C GLN A 44 -22.85 -3.05 -5.75
N HIS A 45 -21.67 -3.14 -5.14
CA HIS A 45 -20.81 -4.32 -5.23
C HIS A 45 -20.98 -5.29 -4.06
N TYR A 46 -21.34 -4.77 -2.89
CA TYR A 46 -21.48 -5.49 -1.62
C TYR A 46 -22.79 -5.04 -0.92
N PRO A 47 -23.96 -5.26 -1.55
CA PRO A 47 -25.26 -4.83 -1.01
C PRO A 47 -25.55 -5.39 0.39
N GLU A 48 -24.97 -6.54 0.73
CA GLU A 48 -25.07 -7.20 2.03
C GLU A 48 -24.42 -6.42 3.18
N THR A 49 -23.52 -5.48 2.87
CA THR A 49 -22.65 -4.75 3.82
C THR A 49 -23.41 -4.23 5.05
N ALA A 50 -24.61 -3.68 4.86
CA ALA A 50 -25.38 -3.06 5.94
C ALA A 50 -26.71 -3.77 6.24
N THR A 51 -26.90 -5.00 5.78
CA THR A 51 -28.19 -5.70 5.88
C THR A 51 -28.59 -6.10 7.30
N ASN A 52 -27.62 -6.30 8.19
CA ASN A 52 -27.86 -6.77 9.57
C ASN A 52 -27.38 -5.76 10.63
N VAL A 53 -27.29 -4.48 10.26
CA VAL A 53 -26.79 -3.44 11.16
C VAL A 53 -27.77 -3.24 12.32
N LYS A 54 -27.27 -3.49 13.54
CA LYS A 54 -28.08 -3.46 14.77
C LYS A 54 -28.29 -2.04 15.32
N LEU A 55 -27.56 -1.06 14.77
CA LEU A 55 -27.57 0.33 15.23
C LEU A 55 -28.88 1.05 14.85
N GLN A 56 -29.62 1.52 15.85
CA GLN A 56 -30.83 2.33 15.69
C GLN A 56 -30.53 3.84 15.70
N ASN A 57 -29.55 4.27 16.49
CA ASN A 57 -29.17 5.68 16.59
C ASN A 57 -28.49 6.14 15.28
N HIS A 58 -29.02 7.21 14.68
CA HIS A 58 -28.56 7.71 13.38
C HIS A 58 -27.15 8.32 13.42
N GLU A 59 -26.74 8.92 14.54
CA GLU A 59 -25.39 9.45 14.73
C GLU A 59 -24.39 8.30 14.78
N LEU A 60 -24.68 7.24 15.54
CA LEU A 60 -23.84 6.04 15.58
C LEU A 60 -23.73 5.40 14.18
N ARG A 61 -24.84 5.24 13.47
CA ARG A 61 -24.81 4.73 12.08
C ARG A 61 -23.90 5.58 11.18
N THR A 62 -23.95 6.90 11.32
CA THR A 62 -23.12 7.83 10.57
C THR A 62 -21.63 7.67 10.91
N THR A 63 -21.30 7.61 12.20
CA THR A 63 -19.93 7.40 12.67
C THR A 63 -19.34 6.09 12.18
N TYR A 64 -20.09 4.99 12.23
CA TYR A 64 -19.65 3.69 11.73
C TYR A 64 -19.48 3.69 10.20
N MET A 65 -20.30 4.43 9.45
CA MET A 65 -20.08 4.60 8.00
C MET A 65 -18.81 5.40 7.70
N HIS A 66 -18.53 6.46 8.45
CA HIS A 66 -17.27 7.19 8.31
C HIS A 66 -16.07 6.30 8.62
N LEU A 67 -16.16 5.44 9.64
CA LEU A 67 -15.14 4.46 9.96
C LEU A 67 -14.92 3.49 8.79
N LEU A 68 -16.00 2.95 8.22
CA LEU A 68 -15.95 2.08 7.03
C LEU A 68 -15.27 2.77 5.83
N PHE A 69 -15.62 4.04 5.57
CA PHE A 69 -14.96 4.80 4.50
C PHE A 69 -13.48 5.00 4.76
N GLY A 70 -13.09 5.32 6.00
CA GLY A 70 -11.69 5.45 6.39
C GLY A 70 -10.90 4.16 6.12
N ILE A 71 -11.45 2.99 6.46
CA ILE A 71 -10.83 1.69 6.16
C ILE A 71 -10.65 1.51 4.65
N ILE A 72 -11.68 1.79 3.85
CA ILE A 72 -11.59 1.63 2.40
C ILE A 72 -10.56 2.59 1.82
N GLU A 73 -10.52 3.84 2.29
CA GLU A 73 -9.51 4.80 1.87
C GLU A 73 -8.11 4.31 2.19
N THR A 74 -7.86 3.81 3.40
CA THR A 74 -6.57 3.24 3.78
C THR A 74 -6.20 2.01 2.93
N LEU A 75 -7.13 1.11 2.62
CA LEU A 75 -6.79 -0.14 1.91
C LEU A 75 -6.73 -0.02 0.38
N TYR A 76 -7.45 0.94 -0.20
CA TYR A 76 -7.55 1.09 -1.66
C TYR A 76 -6.81 2.31 -2.20
N HIS A 77 -6.62 3.37 -1.39
CA HIS A 77 -5.91 4.58 -1.82
C HIS A 77 -4.47 4.65 -1.30
N THR A 78 -4.11 3.95 -0.23
CA THR A 78 -2.72 3.93 0.25
C THR A 78 -1.88 2.92 -0.53
N PRO A 79 -0.72 3.33 -1.09
CA PRO A 79 0.22 2.41 -1.69
C PRO A 79 0.71 1.35 -0.69
N LEU A 80 0.86 0.10 -1.13
CA LEU A 80 1.32 -1.02 -0.29
C LEU A 80 2.64 -0.73 0.45
N ARG A 81 3.54 0.04 -0.18
CA ARG A 81 4.86 0.39 0.39
C ARG A 81 4.79 1.39 1.54
N THR A 82 3.78 2.24 1.57
CA THR A 82 3.60 3.27 2.61
C THR A 82 2.68 2.81 3.72
N LEU A 83 1.86 1.79 3.45
CA LEU A 83 0.96 1.18 4.41
C LEU A 83 1.76 0.54 5.55
N SER A 84 1.59 1.05 6.76
CA SER A 84 2.26 0.56 7.96
C SER A 84 1.56 -0.66 8.57
N GLU A 85 2.27 -1.40 9.41
CA GLU A 85 1.67 -2.52 10.16
C GLU A 85 0.63 -2.01 11.18
N ASP A 86 0.85 -0.83 11.75
CA ASP A 86 -0.08 -0.19 12.67
C ASP A 86 -1.39 0.19 11.99
N GLU A 87 -1.34 0.70 10.75
CA GLU A 87 -2.54 0.98 9.94
C GLU A 87 -3.31 -0.30 9.60
N LEU A 88 -2.61 -1.38 9.25
CA LEU A 88 -3.24 -2.69 9.01
C LEU A 88 -3.89 -3.26 10.27
N SER A 89 -3.19 -3.17 11.41
CA SER A 89 -3.69 -3.60 12.72
C SER A 89 -4.91 -2.79 13.14
N LYS A 90 -4.87 -1.47 12.95
CA LYS A 90 -6.00 -0.58 13.19
C LYS A 90 -7.19 -0.93 12.30
N ALA A 91 -6.99 -1.04 10.98
CA ALA A 91 -8.05 -1.39 10.05
C ALA A 91 -8.69 -2.75 10.38
N THR A 92 -7.89 -3.72 10.83
CA THR A 92 -8.38 -5.04 11.26
C THR A 92 -9.29 -4.92 12.50
N LYS A 93 -8.90 -4.10 13.48
CA LYS A 93 -9.73 -3.83 14.67
C LYS A 93 -11.02 -3.09 14.30
N ASP A 94 -10.92 -2.07 13.45
CA ASP A 94 -12.07 -1.28 13.01
C ASP A 94 -13.08 -2.15 12.22
N VAL A 95 -12.61 -3.10 11.40
CA VAL A 95 -13.47 -4.11 10.73
C VAL A 95 -14.15 -5.03 11.76
N ALA A 96 -13.44 -5.46 12.79
CA ALA A 96 -14.02 -6.29 13.85
C ALA A 96 -15.13 -5.55 14.62
N ASP A 97 -14.91 -4.28 14.97
CA ASP A 97 -15.89 -3.43 15.63
C ASP A 97 -17.14 -3.23 14.75
N LEU A 98 -16.96 -2.96 13.46
CA LEU A 98 -18.05 -2.87 12.49
C LEU A 98 -18.84 -4.19 12.37
N THR A 99 -18.14 -5.31 12.35
CA THR A 99 -18.76 -6.65 12.26
C THR A 99 -19.57 -6.95 13.52
N GLN A 100 -19.06 -6.59 14.70
CA GLN A 100 -19.79 -6.69 15.96
C GLN A 100 -21.07 -5.82 15.95
N ALA A 101 -21.03 -4.66 15.29
CA ALA A 101 -22.19 -3.79 15.08
C ALA A 101 -23.20 -4.32 14.04
N GLY A 102 -22.87 -5.43 13.36
CA GLY A 102 -23.74 -6.13 12.41
C GLY A 102 -23.49 -5.79 10.94
N PHE A 103 -22.38 -5.11 10.62
CA PHE A 103 -21.95 -5.00 9.23
C PHE A 103 -21.42 -6.35 8.72
N LYS A 104 -21.67 -6.66 7.46
CA LYS A 104 -21.14 -7.86 6.79
C LYS A 104 -19.94 -7.47 5.95
N LEU A 105 -18.74 -7.66 6.48
CA LEU A 105 -17.50 -7.14 5.90
C LEU A 105 -16.50 -8.24 5.49
N GLU A 106 -16.98 -9.46 5.21
CA GLU A 106 -16.15 -10.60 4.76
C GLU A 106 -15.26 -10.24 3.55
N TRP A 107 -15.74 -9.36 2.68
CA TRP A 107 -15.00 -8.86 1.52
C TRP A 107 -13.81 -7.96 1.92
N LEU A 108 -13.93 -7.16 2.99
CA LEU A 108 -12.83 -6.35 3.53
C LEU A 108 -11.85 -7.22 4.30
N GLU A 109 -12.32 -8.19 5.07
CA GLU A 109 -11.45 -9.16 5.77
C GLU A 109 -10.57 -9.91 4.77
N SER A 110 -11.16 -10.39 3.67
CA SER A 110 -10.44 -11.06 2.57
C SER A 110 -9.42 -10.12 1.92
N LYS A 111 -9.77 -8.85 1.73
CA LYS A 111 -8.87 -7.83 1.17
C LYS A 111 -7.70 -7.54 2.11
N LEU A 112 -7.94 -7.40 3.41
CA LEU A 112 -6.92 -7.21 4.44
C LEU A 112 -5.92 -8.37 4.46
N ALA A 113 -6.41 -9.61 4.46
CA ALA A 113 -5.56 -10.80 4.42
C ALA A 113 -4.64 -10.81 3.19
N LYS A 114 -5.18 -10.46 2.01
CA LYS A 114 -4.40 -10.36 0.78
C LYS A 114 -3.31 -9.30 0.85
N ILE A 115 -3.64 -8.10 1.35
CA ILE A 115 -2.68 -6.99 1.49
C ILE A 115 -1.55 -7.38 2.46
N SER A 116 -1.89 -7.98 3.60
CA SER A 116 -0.91 -8.43 4.60
C SER A 116 0.06 -9.47 4.00
N LEU A 117 -0.45 -10.43 3.23
CA LEU A 117 0.38 -11.42 2.55
C LEU A 117 1.30 -10.83 1.48
N GLU A 118 0.76 -9.93 0.64
CA GLU A 118 1.54 -9.25 -0.40
C GLU A 118 2.67 -8.39 0.20
N LYS A 119 2.39 -7.70 1.31
CA LYS A 119 3.38 -6.88 2.01
C LYS A 119 4.53 -7.73 2.55
N LYS A 120 4.20 -8.80 3.29
CA LYS A 120 5.20 -9.73 3.82
C LYS A 120 6.10 -10.31 2.71
N THR A 121 5.48 -10.75 1.62
CA THR A 121 6.20 -11.28 0.45
C THR A 121 7.13 -10.24 -0.17
N SER A 122 6.69 -8.97 -0.25
CA SER A 122 7.53 -7.88 -0.76
C SER A 122 8.70 -7.57 0.15
N GLU A 123 8.51 -7.63 1.48
CA GLU A 123 9.57 -7.39 2.46
C GLU A 123 10.62 -8.50 2.42
N ASP A 124 10.18 -9.77 2.35
CA ASP A 124 11.07 -10.93 2.24
C ASP A 124 11.97 -10.82 0.99
N ARG A 125 11.40 -10.45 -0.17
CA ARG A 125 12.15 -10.21 -1.41
C ARG A 125 13.16 -9.05 -1.28
N VAL A 126 12.82 -8.01 -0.53
CA VAL A 126 13.74 -6.89 -0.28
C VAL A 126 14.91 -7.33 0.59
N VAL A 127 14.67 -8.21 1.58
CA VAL A 127 15.73 -8.77 2.41
C VAL A 127 16.67 -9.63 1.57
N GLU A 128 16.15 -10.54 0.75
CA GLU A 128 16.94 -11.39 -0.15
C GLU A 128 17.83 -10.56 -1.08
N LEU A 129 17.26 -9.57 -1.77
CA LEU A 129 18.01 -8.68 -2.67
C LEU A 129 19.08 -7.88 -1.94
N LYS A 130 18.84 -7.45 -0.69
CA LYS A 130 19.85 -6.76 0.12
C LYS A 130 21.04 -7.68 0.43
N GLU A 131 20.81 -8.96 0.68
CA GLU A 131 21.88 -9.93 0.92
C GLU A 131 22.69 -10.22 -0.34
N GLU A 132 22.02 -10.36 -1.50
CA GLU A 132 22.70 -10.53 -2.78
C GLU A 132 23.59 -9.33 -3.12
N VAL A 133 23.08 -8.11 -2.93
CA VAL A 133 23.85 -6.88 -3.12
C VAL A 133 25.07 -6.86 -2.20
N LYS A 134 24.94 -7.27 -0.93
CA LYS A 134 26.06 -7.34 0.01
C LYS A 134 27.14 -8.33 -0.47
N LYS A 135 26.75 -9.50 -0.97
CA LYS A 135 27.68 -10.49 -1.54
C LYS A 135 28.42 -9.92 -2.76
N LEU A 136 27.70 -9.27 -3.68
CA LEU A 136 28.30 -8.66 -4.87
C LEU A 136 29.28 -7.54 -4.51
N VAL A 137 28.94 -6.68 -3.55
CA VAL A 137 29.83 -5.60 -3.06
C VAL A 137 31.14 -6.16 -2.50
N GLN A 138 31.06 -7.27 -1.76
CA GLN A 138 32.24 -7.96 -1.24
C GLN A 138 33.12 -8.48 -2.39
N THR A 139 32.54 -9.20 -3.35
CA THR A 139 33.26 -9.72 -4.52
C THR A 139 33.93 -8.61 -5.34
N VAL A 140 33.24 -7.50 -5.58
CA VAL A 140 33.81 -6.34 -6.29
C VAL A 140 34.99 -5.75 -5.52
N SER A 141 34.90 -5.69 -4.19
CA SER A 141 35.97 -5.20 -3.32
C SER A 141 37.22 -6.09 -3.39
N ASP A 142 37.02 -7.41 -3.35
CA ASP A 142 38.10 -8.40 -3.44
C ASP A 142 38.79 -8.36 -4.82
N LEU A 143 38.03 -8.35 -5.92
CA LEU A 143 38.56 -8.20 -7.27
C LEU A 143 39.31 -6.88 -7.45
N ASN A 144 38.84 -5.79 -6.84
CA ASN A 144 39.55 -4.51 -6.90
C ASN A 144 40.88 -4.55 -6.14
N ARG A 145 40.94 -5.28 -5.02
CA ARG A 145 42.19 -5.51 -4.27
C ARG A 145 43.19 -6.32 -5.11
N GLU A 146 42.73 -7.39 -5.75
CA GLU A 146 43.56 -8.20 -6.66
C GLU A 146 44.09 -7.38 -7.83
N ARG A 147 43.21 -6.62 -8.49
CA ARG A 147 43.60 -5.70 -9.58
C ARG A 147 44.69 -4.72 -9.14
N LYS A 148 44.59 -4.15 -7.94
CA LYS A 148 45.62 -3.26 -7.37
C LYS A 148 46.95 -3.99 -7.15
N LYS A 149 46.92 -5.23 -6.66
CA LYS A 149 48.12 -6.06 -6.49
C LYS A 149 48.79 -6.34 -7.84
N GLU A 150 48.04 -6.75 -8.85
CA GLU A 150 48.59 -7.02 -10.19
C GLU A 150 49.17 -5.76 -10.85
N LYS A 151 48.48 -4.62 -10.74
CA LYS A 151 49.01 -3.33 -11.20
C LYS A 151 50.33 -2.96 -10.50
N ALA A 152 50.47 -3.25 -9.20
CA ALA A 152 51.71 -2.99 -8.47
C ALA A 152 52.86 -3.89 -8.93
N LYS A 153 52.58 -5.16 -9.28
CA LYS A 153 53.58 -6.08 -9.85
C LYS A 153 54.10 -5.60 -11.20
N LEU A 154 53.21 -5.14 -12.09
CA LEU A 154 53.59 -4.62 -13.42
C LEU A 154 54.42 -3.33 -13.37
N LYS A 155 54.27 -2.51 -12.32
CA LYS A 155 55.05 -1.28 -12.14
C LYS A 155 56.48 -1.51 -11.65
N LYS A 156 56.83 -2.70 -11.17
CA LYS A 156 58.21 -2.99 -10.75
C LYS A 156 59.11 -3.08 -11.98
N LYS A 157 60.13 -2.21 -12.05
CA LYS A 157 61.15 -2.29 -13.11
C LYS A 157 61.88 -3.63 -13.02
N PRO A 158 62.13 -4.31 -14.16
CA PRO A 158 62.96 -5.50 -14.19
C PRO A 158 64.40 -5.19 -13.72
N CYS A 159 64.95 -6.06 -12.86
CA CYS A 159 66.27 -5.91 -12.24
C CYS A 159 67.44 -5.78 -13.25
N TRP A 160 67.29 -6.33 -14.46
CA TRP A 160 68.32 -6.27 -15.50
C TRP A 160 68.46 -4.90 -16.19
N ILE A 161 67.53 -3.96 -15.98
CA ILE A 161 67.61 -2.61 -16.57
C ILE A 161 68.69 -1.76 -15.88
N GLU A 162 69.00 -2.01 -14.60
CA GLU A 162 70.01 -1.24 -13.85
C GLU A 162 71.46 -1.61 -14.18
N ILE A 163 71.68 -2.78 -14.79
CA ILE A 163 73.02 -3.27 -15.13
C ILE A 163 73.59 -2.57 -16.37
N LYS A 164 72.75 -2.07 -17.29
CA LYS A 164 73.18 -1.44 -18.55
C LYS A 164 73.51 0.05 -18.50
N LEU A 165 73.48 0.68 -17.32
CA LEU A 165 73.73 2.12 -17.15
C LEU A 165 75.09 2.43 -16.49
N LYS A 166 75.97 1.43 -16.36
CA LYS A 166 77.25 1.55 -15.63
C LYS A 166 78.51 1.43 -16.49
N ASP A 167 78.37 1.36 -17.80
CA ASP A 167 79.46 1.43 -18.78
C ASP A 167 79.39 2.74 -19.57
#